data_AF-W7C4R1-F1
#
_entry.id   AF-W7C4R1-F1
#
_cell.length_a   1.000
_cell.length_b   1.000
_cell.length_c   1.000
_cell.angle_alpha   90.00
_cell.angle_beta   90.00
_cell.angle_gamma   90.00
#
_symmetry.space_group_name_H-M   'P 1'
#
loop_
_entity.id
_entity.type
_entity.pdbx_description
1 polymer ?
#
loop_
_entity_poly.entity_id
_entity_poly.type
_entity_poly.pdbx_seq_one_letter_code
_entity_poly.pdbx_strand_id
1 'polypeptide(L)'
;MGKTNFAMATQSVLKGISQVLLIDNAWSGLLILIGLFFASVEVGFVALVASCLGTATAYLIGANRDKIKHGLYGFSSVLTGIASLLFLEGDSKYIAALVGAVLAVFFTVAFHSIGAHFNLPALTFPFIAVTWCIILASYSMSHLHLSDVTAVTAIHEMTNNQQTVDIFDTLFKDFGEIFLQNSYICSFFILAAIAISGWRNTIMASAGIVISIAVVYICGLNLHDLEMGFYSYNTILTMIAMGSAFHKNIRGSYIYVALAGILTVLLTPVIVIVLEPFGLPALTMPFVATTWLFLIIVNSVEKGDY
;
A
#
# COMPACT_ATOMS: atom_id res chain seq x y z
N MET A 1 -9.43 30.77 -16.51
CA MET A 1 -10.64 29.91 -16.51
C MET A 1 -10.49 28.88 -15.41
N GLY A 2 -11.24 29.01 -14.32
CA GLY A 2 -11.17 28.08 -13.20
C GLY A 2 -11.68 26.69 -13.61
N LYS A 3 -10.93 25.63 -13.29
CA LYS A 3 -11.44 24.26 -13.42
C LYS A 3 -12.79 24.19 -12.70
N THR A 4 -13.81 23.63 -13.33
CA THR A 4 -15.12 23.42 -12.69
C THR A 4 -14.93 22.59 -11.42
N ASN A 5 -15.68 22.89 -10.35
CA ASN A 5 -15.59 22.17 -9.06
C ASN A 5 -15.69 20.64 -9.25
N PHE A 6 -16.46 20.20 -10.23
CA PHE A 6 -16.58 18.81 -10.64
C PHE A 6 -15.26 18.23 -11.16
N ALA A 7 -14.59 18.89 -12.11
CA ALA A 7 -13.32 18.41 -12.66
C ALA A 7 -12.22 18.30 -11.60
N MET A 8 -12.20 19.21 -10.62
CA MET A 8 -11.28 19.13 -9.49
C MET A 8 -11.60 17.96 -8.56
N ALA A 9 -12.88 17.69 -8.29
CA ALA A 9 -13.30 16.55 -7.51
C ALA A 9 -12.91 15.22 -8.19
N THR A 10 -13.19 15.08 -9.49
CA THR A 10 -12.79 13.88 -10.27
C THR A 10 -11.27 13.67 -10.24
N GLN A 11 -10.48 14.75 -10.41
CA GLN A 11 -9.02 14.66 -10.32
C GLN A 11 -8.58 14.22 -8.92
N SER A 12 -9.21 14.71 -7.86
CA SER A 12 -8.89 14.35 -6.47
C SER A 12 -9.17 12.87 -6.20
N VAL A 13 -10.29 12.35 -6.71
CA VAL A 13 -10.68 10.94 -6.58
C VAL A 13 -9.69 10.02 -7.31
N LEU A 14 -9.35 10.35 -8.56
CA LEU A 14 -8.38 9.55 -9.33
C LEU A 14 -6.98 9.63 -8.71
N LYS A 15 -6.55 10.80 -8.27
CA LYS A 15 -5.30 10.95 -7.51
C LYS A 15 -5.33 10.15 -6.22
N GLY A 16 -6.48 10.09 -5.53
CA GLY A 16 -6.65 9.24 -4.36
C GLY A 16 -6.31 7.78 -4.63
N ILE A 17 -6.61 7.28 -5.83
CA ILE A 17 -6.26 5.91 -6.23
C ILE A 17 -4.74 5.79 -6.51
N SER A 18 -4.14 6.74 -7.24
CA SER A 18 -2.70 6.69 -7.54
C SER A 18 -1.80 6.95 -6.33
N GLN A 19 -2.30 7.66 -5.32
CA GLN A 19 -1.57 7.94 -4.09
C GLN A 19 -1.30 6.69 -3.24
N VAL A 20 -1.97 5.56 -3.52
CA VAL A 20 -1.58 4.25 -2.96
C VAL A 20 -0.11 3.93 -3.30
N LEU A 21 0.35 4.33 -4.49
CA LEU A 21 1.73 4.21 -4.97
C LEU A 21 2.57 5.45 -4.69
N LEU A 22 2.07 6.40 -3.89
CA LEU A 22 2.69 7.72 -3.67
C LEU A 22 2.82 8.57 -4.95
N ILE A 23 1.93 8.34 -5.92
CA ILE A 23 1.92 9.05 -7.21
C ILE A 23 0.79 10.10 -7.21
N ASP A 24 1.15 11.36 -7.44
CA ASP A 24 0.20 12.46 -7.60
C ASP A 24 -0.22 12.69 -9.07
N ASN A 25 -0.84 11.69 -9.70
CA ASN A 25 -1.21 11.75 -11.12
C ASN A 25 -2.57 11.08 -11.39
N ALA A 26 -3.55 11.87 -11.86
CA ALA A 26 -4.90 11.38 -12.13
C ALA A 26 -4.97 10.35 -13.28
N TRP A 27 -4.07 10.42 -14.27
CA TRP A 27 -4.00 9.44 -15.35
C TRP A 27 -3.45 8.10 -14.85
N SER A 28 -2.43 8.13 -14.00
CA SER A 28 -1.98 6.93 -13.28
C SER A 28 -3.13 6.33 -12.46
N GLY A 29 -3.91 7.17 -11.77
CA GLY A 29 -5.08 6.73 -11.01
C GLY A 29 -6.16 6.09 -11.87
N LEU A 30 -6.42 6.63 -13.07
CA LEU A 30 -7.36 6.07 -14.03
C LEU A 30 -6.90 4.69 -14.54
N LEU A 31 -5.61 4.55 -14.88
CA LEU A 31 -5.05 3.27 -15.33
C LEU A 31 -5.13 2.21 -14.24
N ILE A 32 -4.78 2.56 -13.00
CA ILE A 32 -4.93 1.67 -11.85
C ILE A 32 -6.39 1.24 -11.70
N LEU A 33 -7.32 2.19 -11.75
CA LEU A 33 -8.75 1.88 -11.63
C LEU A 33 -9.22 0.91 -12.73
N ILE A 34 -8.79 1.10 -13.97
CA ILE A 34 -9.07 0.17 -15.08
C ILE A 34 -8.50 -1.22 -14.75
N GLY A 35 -7.25 -1.29 -14.28
CA GLY A 35 -6.62 -2.54 -13.83
C GLY A 35 -7.43 -3.26 -12.74
N LEU A 36 -7.94 -2.52 -11.75
CA LEU A 36 -8.78 -3.05 -10.69
C LEU A 36 -10.10 -3.61 -11.22
N PHE A 37 -10.74 -2.95 -12.19
CA PHE A 37 -11.95 -3.48 -12.85
C PHE A 37 -11.66 -4.77 -13.62
N PHE A 38 -10.47 -4.92 -14.22
CA PHE A 38 -10.06 -6.18 -14.85
C PHE A 38 -9.72 -7.28 -13.85
N ALA A 39 -9.24 -6.95 -12.65
CA ALA A 39 -9.08 -7.93 -11.58
C ALA A 39 -10.44 -8.44 -11.08
N SER A 40 -11.33 -7.50 -10.73
CA SER A 40 -12.70 -7.79 -10.32
C SER A 40 -13.54 -6.53 -10.44
N VAL A 41 -14.72 -6.68 -11.06
CA VAL A 41 -15.68 -5.58 -11.18
C VAL A 41 -16.07 -5.02 -9.82
N GLU A 42 -16.22 -5.90 -8.82
CA GLU A 42 -16.55 -5.55 -7.44
C GLU A 42 -15.44 -4.69 -6.80
N VAL A 43 -14.18 -5.11 -6.97
CA VAL A 43 -12.99 -4.38 -6.46
C VAL A 43 -12.88 -3.01 -7.12
N GLY A 44 -13.05 -2.92 -8.45
CA GLY A 44 -13.02 -1.66 -9.17
C GLY A 44 -14.09 -0.67 -8.68
N PHE A 45 -15.32 -1.14 -8.46
CA PHE A 45 -16.39 -0.30 -7.90
C PHE A 45 -16.09 0.14 -6.47
N VAL A 46 -15.66 -0.77 -5.59
CA VAL A 46 -15.36 -0.41 -4.20
C VAL A 46 -14.17 0.54 -4.12
N ALA A 47 -13.12 0.36 -4.92
CA ALA A 47 -12.00 1.29 -4.98
C ALA A 47 -12.46 2.71 -5.39
N LEU A 48 -13.32 2.81 -6.41
CA LEU A 48 -13.86 4.10 -6.84
C LEU A 48 -14.74 4.74 -5.76
N VAL A 49 -15.69 3.99 -5.20
CA VAL A 49 -16.61 4.48 -4.17
C VAL A 49 -15.85 4.87 -2.90
N ALA A 50 -14.88 4.07 -2.47
CA ALA A 50 -14.07 4.36 -1.30
C ALA A 50 -13.19 5.62 -1.49
N SER A 51 -12.63 5.83 -2.69
CA SER A 51 -11.90 7.07 -3.00
C SER A 51 -12.83 8.30 -3.00
N CYS A 52 -14.05 8.16 -3.54
CA CYS A 52 -15.09 9.18 -3.47
C CYS A 52 -15.48 9.50 -2.02
N LEU A 53 -15.71 8.47 -1.19
CA LEU A 53 -16.05 8.62 0.23
C LEU A 53 -14.90 9.25 1.01
N GLY A 54 -13.66 8.84 0.77
CA GLY A 54 -12.48 9.43 1.40
C GLY A 54 -12.36 10.93 1.10
N THR A 55 -12.52 11.28 -0.18
CA THR A 55 -12.53 12.67 -0.65
C THR A 55 -13.68 13.46 -0.03
N ALA A 56 -14.91 12.95 -0.10
CA ALA A 56 -16.11 13.61 0.41
C ALA A 56 -16.07 13.81 1.93
N THR A 57 -15.65 12.78 2.67
CA THR A 57 -15.48 12.85 4.14
C THR A 57 -14.45 13.92 4.50
N ALA A 58 -13.32 13.97 3.79
CA ALA A 58 -12.32 15.02 4.00
C ALA A 58 -12.88 16.43 3.73
N TYR A 59 -13.75 16.58 2.72
CA TYR A 59 -14.45 17.85 2.47
C TYR A 59 -15.38 18.23 3.62
N LEU A 60 -16.14 17.27 4.16
CA LEU A 60 -17.15 17.44 5.21
C LEU A 60 -16.53 17.80 6.56
N ILE A 61 -15.43 17.15 6.94
CA ILE A 61 -14.74 17.43 8.22
C ILE A 61 -13.84 18.67 8.16
N GLY A 62 -13.83 19.41 7.05
CA GLY A 62 -13.03 20.62 6.90
C GLY A 62 -11.52 20.38 6.78
N ALA A 63 -11.09 19.22 6.27
CA ALA A 63 -9.67 18.92 6.10
C ALA A 63 -9.00 19.85 5.07
N ASN A 64 -7.67 19.89 5.09
CA ASN A 64 -6.88 20.79 4.26
C ASN A 64 -7.19 20.60 2.76
N ARG A 65 -7.71 21.66 2.11
CA ARG A 65 -8.17 21.63 0.72
C ARG A 65 -7.07 21.29 -0.28
N ASP A 66 -5.83 21.69 -0.03
CA ASP A 66 -4.72 21.39 -0.94
C ASP A 66 -4.34 19.91 -0.84
N LYS A 67 -4.26 19.35 0.38
CA LYS A 67 -4.07 17.90 0.56
C LYS A 67 -5.19 17.08 -0.10
N ILE A 68 -6.44 17.56 -0.08
CA ILE A 68 -7.56 16.93 -0.79
C ILE A 68 -7.35 16.96 -2.31
N LYS A 69 -6.95 18.11 -2.90
CA LYS A 69 -6.67 18.21 -4.34
C LYS A 69 -5.55 17.27 -4.81
N HIS A 70 -4.63 16.92 -3.91
CA HIS A 70 -3.56 15.96 -4.15
C HIS A 70 -3.96 14.51 -3.82
N GLY A 71 -5.21 14.23 -3.47
CA GLY A 71 -5.71 12.87 -3.23
C GLY A 71 -5.26 12.23 -1.91
N LEU A 72 -4.64 12.99 -1.00
CA LEU A 72 -3.99 12.44 0.21
C LEU A 72 -4.97 11.90 1.27
N TYR A 73 -6.27 12.04 1.06
CA TYR A 73 -7.32 11.47 1.92
C TYR A 73 -8.11 10.34 1.26
N GLY A 74 -7.77 9.97 0.01
CA GLY A 74 -8.48 8.90 -0.71
C GLY A 74 -7.81 7.54 -0.62
N PHE A 75 -6.47 7.49 -0.63
CA PHE A 75 -5.74 6.23 -0.83
C PHE A 75 -5.90 5.22 0.32
N SER A 76 -5.92 5.68 1.57
CA SER A 76 -6.16 4.78 2.71
C SER A 76 -7.60 4.25 2.68
N SER A 77 -8.57 5.08 2.28
CA SER A 77 -9.95 4.64 2.10
C SER A 77 -10.06 3.57 1.01
N VAL A 78 -9.37 3.73 -0.12
CA VAL A 78 -9.31 2.74 -1.21
C VAL A 78 -8.82 1.39 -0.70
N LEU A 79 -7.66 1.34 -0.06
CA LEU A 79 -7.09 0.08 0.43
C LEU A 79 -7.95 -0.56 1.52
N THR A 80 -8.52 0.23 2.44
CA THR A 80 -9.43 -0.30 3.46
C THR A 80 -10.69 -0.90 2.84
N GLY A 81 -11.25 -0.26 1.81
CA GLY A 81 -12.40 -0.78 1.07
C GLY A 81 -12.09 -2.12 0.40
N ILE A 82 -10.97 -2.20 -0.33
CA ILE A 82 -10.53 -3.44 -1.01
C ILE A 82 -10.23 -4.55 0.02
N ALA A 83 -9.51 -4.23 1.10
CA ALA A 83 -9.19 -5.19 2.14
C ALA A 83 -10.45 -5.74 2.84
N SER A 84 -11.46 -4.90 3.04
CA SER A 84 -12.74 -5.35 3.61
C SER A 84 -13.42 -6.37 2.70
N LEU A 85 -13.35 -6.22 1.37
CA LEU A 85 -13.88 -7.20 0.43
C LEU A 85 -13.11 -8.53 0.46
N LEU A 86 -11.80 -8.46 0.67
CA LEU A 86 -10.93 -9.63 0.65
C LEU A 86 -11.06 -10.44 1.94
N PHE A 87 -11.04 -9.77 3.09
CA PHE A 87 -10.96 -10.43 4.40
C PHE A 87 -12.31 -10.74 5.04
N LEU A 88 -13.42 -10.26 4.51
CA LEU A 88 -14.76 -10.54 5.02
C LEU A 88 -15.64 -11.23 4.00
N GLU A 89 -16.52 -12.11 4.50
CA GLU A 89 -17.55 -12.79 3.72
C GLU A 89 -18.93 -12.15 3.89
N GLY A 90 -19.84 -12.56 3.00
CA GLY A 90 -21.24 -12.12 3.01
C GLY A 90 -21.42 -10.63 2.67
N ASP A 91 -22.65 -10.15 2.84
CA ASP A 91 -23.01 -8.77 2.47
C ASP A 91 -22.44 -7.72 3.44
N SER A 92 -22.05 -8.14 4.65
CA SER A 92 -21.42 -7.29 5.66
C SER A 92 -20.10 -6.67 5.20
N LYS A 93 -19.39 -7.32 4.27
CA LYS A 93 -18.13 -6.82 3.73
C LYS A 93 -18.27 -5.46 3.03
N TYR A 94 -19.41 -5.22 2.37
CA TYR A 94 -19.68 -3.93 1.71
C TYR A 94 -19.93 -2.82 2.73
N ILE A 95 -20.68 -3.12 3.79
CA ILE A 95 -20.93 -2.15 4.87
C ILE A 95 -19.62 -1.82 5.57
N ALA A 96 -18.81 -2.84 5.89
CA ALA A 96 -17.48 -2.68 6.47
C ALA A 96 -16.55 -1.86 5.56
N ALA A 97 -16.59 -2.09 4.23
CA ALA A 97 -15.82 -1.31 3.27
C ALA A 97 -16.18 0.17 3.28
N LEU A 98 -17.48 0.51 3.30
CA LEU A 98 -17.95 1.90 3.32
C LEU A 98 -17.63 2.60 4.64
N VAL A 99 -17.90 1.93 5.77
CA VAL A 99 -17.61 2.48 7.11
C VAL A 99 -16.10 2.61 7.30
N GLY A 100 -15.33 1.58 6.92
CA GLY A 100 -13.88 1.57 6.96
C GLY A 100 -13.28 2.68 6.10
N ALA A 101 -13.79 2.92 4.88
CA ALA A 101 -13.35 4.01 4.02
C ALA A 101 -13.51 5.38 4.68
N VAL A 102 -14.61 5.61 5.40
CA VAL A 102 -14.84 6.83 6.18
C VAL A 102 -13.89 6.92 7.38
N LEU A 103 -13.77 5.84 8.17
CA LEU A 103 -12.87 5.77 9.33
C LEU A 103 -11.40 5.99 8.94
N ALA A 104 -10.98 5.48 7.78
CA ALA A 104 -9.63 5.68 7.25
C ALA A 104 -9.29 7.17 7.15
N VAL A 105 -10.24 8.05 6.81
CA VAL A 105 -10.00 9.50 6.77
C VAL A 105 -9.70 10.07 8.15
N PHE A 106 -10.44 9.66 9.17
CA PHE A 106 -10.20 10.10 10.55
C PHE A 106 -8.81 9.65 11.04
N PHE A 107 -8.44 8.41 10.74
CA PHE A 107 -7.08 7.91 11.00
C PHE A 107 -6.04 8.69 10.20
N THR A 108 -6.28 8.98 8.92
CA THR A 108 -5.37 9.78 8.08
C THR A 108 -5.17 11.18 8.66
N VAL A 109 -6.22 11.84 9.17
CA VAL A 109 -6.10 13.13 9.84
C VAL A 109 -5.28 13.01 11.11
N ALA A 110 -5.59 12.04 11.98
CA ALA A 110 -4.91 11.83 13.25
C ALA A 110 -3.41 11.54 13.05
N PHE A 111 -3.07 10.58 12.17
CA PHE A 111 -1.68 10.19 11.92
C PHE A 111 -0.90 11.23 11.12
N HIS A 112 -1.54 12.04 10.26
CA HIS A 112 -0.88 13.22 9.71
C HIS A 112 -0.53 14.24 10.80
N SER A 113 -1.41 14.46 11.77
CA SER A 113 -1.17 15.39 12.87
C SER A 113 -0.03 14.90 13.77
N ILE A 114 -0.03 13.62 14.12
CA ILE A 114 1.03 13.01 14.93
C ILE A 114 2.36 13.04 14.16
N GLY A 115 2.38 12.54 12.93
CA GLY A 115 3.58 12.46 12.09
C GLY A 115 4.20 13.81 11.78
N ALA A 116 3.41 14.88 11.70
CA ALA A 116 3.92 16.24 11.49
C ALA A 116 4.91 16.68 12.58
N HIS A 117 4.77 16.22 13.82
CA HIS A 117 5.72 16.53 14.90
C HIS A 117 7.12 15.95 14.63
N PHE A 118 7.20 14.87 13.87
CA PHE A 118 8.43 14.16 13.50
C PHE A 118 8.86 14.43 12.04
N ASN A 119 8.15 15.30 11.31
CA ASN A 119 8.29 15.49 9.86
C ASN A 119 8.12 14.18 9.06
N LEU A 120 7.20 13.32 9.49
CA LEU A 120 6.91 12.04 8.85
C LEU A 120 5.53 12.06 8.16
N PRO A 121 5.42 11.48 6.95
CA PRO A 121 4.14 11.24 6.32
C PRO A 121 3.38 10.11 7.03
N ALA A 122 2.05 10.12 6.96
CA ALA A 122 1.23 9.03 7.52
C ALA A 122 1.39 7.70 6.74
N LEU A 123 1.80 7.78 5.47
CA LEU A 123 1.86 6.65 4.54
C LEU A 123 0.54 5.87 4.55
N THR A 124 0.57 4.55 4.37
CA THR A 124 -0.59 3.66 4.40
C THR A 124 -0.95 3.17 5.80
N PHE A 125 -0.33 3.71 6.87
CA PHE A 125 -0.66 3.31 8.25
C PHE A 125 -2.14 3.48 8.62
N PRO A 126 -2.85 4.55 8.20
CA PRO A 126 -4.29 4.67 8.45
C PRO A 126 -5.10 3.50 7.88
N PHE A 127 -4.74 3.01 6.69
CA PHE A 127 -5.35 1.82 6.10
C PHE A 127 -5.08 0.57 6.96
N ILE A 128 -3.83 0.37 7.36
CA ILE A 128 -3.42 -0.79 8.18
C ILE A 128 -4.21 -0.82 9.49
N ALA A 129 -4.21 0.31 10.21
CA ALA A 129 -4.87 0.42 11.50
C ALA A 129 -6.38 0.16 11.42
N VAL A 130 -7.06 0.74 10.42
CA VAL A 130 -8.51 0.50 10.27
C VAL A 130 -8.81 -0.93 9.84
N THR A 131 -8.00 -1.52 8.96
CA THR A 131 -8.18 -2.91 8.53
C THR A 131 -7.98 -3.88 9.69
N TRP A 132 -6.95 -3.68 10.52
CA TRP A 132 -6.77 -4.46 11.75
C TRP A 132 -7.93 -4.28 12.72
N CYS A 133 -8.45 -3.06 12.90
CA CYS A 133 -9.65 -2.86 13.71
C CYS A 133 -10.86 -3.63 13.19
N ILE A 134 -11.08 -3.67 11.87
CA ILE A 134 -12.17 -4.43 11.26
C ILE A 134 -12.01 -5.94 11.49
N ILE A 135 -10.80 -6.47 11.26
CA ILE A 135 -10.52 -7.90 11.47
C ILE A 135 -10.68 -8.25 12.95
N LEU A 136 -10.11 -7.48 13.88
CA LEU A 136 -10.27 -7.74 15.31
C LEU A 136 -11.72 -7.61 15.79
N ALA A 137 -12.49 -6.66 15.23
CA ALA A 137 -13.90 -6.51 15.54
C ALA A 137 -14.73 -7.72 15.08
N SER A 138 -14.34 -8.37 13.97
CA SER A 138 -15.02 -9.58 13.48
C SER A 138 -15.01 -10.73 14.50
N TYR A 139 -13.96 -10.85 15.32
CA TYR A 139 -13.91 -11.87 16.38
C TYR A 139 -14.94 -11.66 17.49
N SER A 140 -15.49 -10.44 17.63
CA SER A 140 -16.50 -10.10 18.65
C SER A 140 -17.90 -9.88 18.06
N MET A 141 -18.02 -9.72 16.75
CA MET A 141 -19.27 -9.33 16.08
C MET A 141 -19.87 -10.49 15.30
N SER A 142 -21.09 -10.91 15.67
CA SER A 142 -21.79 -12.05 15.06
C SER A 142 -22.17 -11.86 13.59
N HIS A 143 -22.07 -10.64 13.05
CA HIS A 143 -22.42 -10.31 11.67
C HIS A 143 -21.20 -10.06 10.78
N LEU A 144 -19.98 -10.11 11.33
CA LEU A 144 -18.74 -9.96 10.56
C LEU A 144 -18.02 -11.30 10.57
N HIS A 145 -18.02 -11.97 9.43
CA HIS A 145 -17.34 -13.25 9.26
C HIS A 145 -16.08 -13.04 8.43
N LEU A 146 -14.96 -13.59 8.91
CA LEU A 146 -13.71 -13.57 8.14
C LEU A 146 -13.79 -14.56 6.99
N SER A 147 -13.19 -14.19 5.87
CA SER A 147 -13.00 -15.08 4.73
C SER A 147 -11.96 -16.15 5.04
N ASP A 148 -12.15 -17.34 4.48
CA ASP A 148 -11.18 -18.45 4.55
C ASP A 148 -9.78 -18.05 4.03
N VAL A 149 -9.70 -17.00 3.22
CA VAL A 149 -8.46 -16.38 2.72
C VAL A 149 -7.57 -15.85 3.86
N THR A 150 -8.15 -15.50 5.03
CA THR A 150 -7.37 -15.08 6.22
C THR A 150 -6.66 -16.23 6.92
N ALA A 151 -7.05 -17.49 6.68
CA ALA A 151 -6.38 -18.65 7.26
C ALA A 151 -5.02 -18.96 6.59
N VAL A 152 -4.66 -18.25 5.52
CA VAL A 152 -3.44 -18.49 4.72
C VAL A 152 -2.20 -17.77 5.26
N THR A 153 -2.31 -16.93 6.30
CA THR A 153 -1.14 -16.39 7.02
C THR A 153 -0.61 -17.33 8.12
N ALA A 154 -1.06 -18.58 8.17
CA ALA A 154 -0.33 -19.61 8.90
C ALA A 154 1.04 -19.75 8.22
N ILE A 155 2.12 -19.64 9.00
CA ILE A 155 3.49 -19.89 8.55
C ILE A 155 3.49 -21.12 7.65
N HIS A 156 3.65 -20.93 6.33
CA HIS A 156 3.98 -22.07 5.49
C HIS A 156 5.36 -22.51 5.95
N GLU A 157 5.41 -23.65 6.65
CA GLU A 157 6.67 -24.32 6.96
C GLU A 157 7.54 -24.29 5.71
N MET A 158 8.84 -23.97 5.88
CA MET A 158 9.82 -24.05 4.82
C MET A 158 9.75 -25.45 4.21
N THR A 159 8.97 -25.59 3.14
CA THR A 159 8.80 -26.89 2.51
C THR A 159 10.08 -27.07 1.72
N ASN A 160 10.92 -28.02 2.14
CA ASN A 160 12.20 -28.40 1.53
C ASN A 160 12.08 -28.94 0.10
N ASN A 161 10.99 -28.64 -0.60
CA ASN A 161 10.86 -28.94 -2.01
C ASN A 161 11.67 -27.90 -2.77
N GLN A 162 12.54 -28.36 -3.67
CA GLN A 162 13.17 -27.55 -4.70
C GLN A 162 12.08 -26.94 -5.59
N GLN A 163 11.40 -25.90 -5.11
CA GLN A 163 10.48 -25.11 -5.89
C GLN A 163 11.32 -24.17 -6.73
N THR A 164 11.32 -24.41 -8.04
CA THR A 164 11.81 -23.44 -9.01
C THR A 164 10.82 -22.29 -9.04
N VAL A 165 11.24 -21.10 -8.59
CA VAL A 165 10.43 -19.88 -8.72
C VAL A 165 10.29 -19.56 -10.20
N ASP A 166 9.07 -19.35 -10.66
CA ASP A 166 8.85 -18.71 -11.93
C ASP A 166 9.19 -17.21 -11.79
N ILE A 167 10.36 -16.85 -12.29
CA ILE A 167 10.86 -15.47 -12.26
C ILE A 167 9.92 -14.57 -13.06
N PHE A 168 9.28 -15.07 -14.13
CA PHE A 168 8.35 -14.26 -14.93
C PHE A 168 7.11 -13.89 -14.12
N ASP A 169 6.58 -14.84 -13.35
CA ASP A 169 5.44 -14.58 -12.46
C ASP A 169 5.78 -13.54 -11.40
N THR A 170 6.94 -13.71 -10.74
CA THR A 170 7.42 -12.78 -9.72
C THR A 170 7.62 -11.37 -10.29
N LEU A 171 8.11 -11.24 -11.53
CA LEU A 171 8.37 -9.92 -12.12
C LEU A 171 7.11 -9.09 -12.38
N PHE A 172 5.96 -9.71 -12.60
CA PHE A 172 4.74 -9.00 -13.00
C PHE A 172 3.64 -9.04 -11.95
N LYS A 173 3.41 -10.16 -11.28
CA LYS A 173 2.26 -10.34 -10.38
C LYS A 173 2.31 -9.40 -9.17
N ASP A 174 3.51 -9.12 -8.66
CA ASP A 174 3.78 -8.32 -7.46
C ASP A 174 3.21 -6.89 -7.46
N PHE A 175 2.97 -6.30 -8.64
CA PHE A 175 2.38 -4.96 -8.74
C PHE A 175 0.90 -4.94 -8.32
N GLY A 176 0.15 -6.00 -8.64
CA GLY A 176 -1.27 -6.14 -8.28
C GLY A 176 -1.47 -6.32 -6.78
N GLU A 177 -0.54 -7.00 -6.12
CA GLU A 177 -0.55 -7.22 -4.67
C GLU A 177 -0.47 -5.92 -3.85
N ILE A 178 0.04 -4.82 -4.44
CA ILE A 178 -0.02 -3.49 -3.80
C ILE A 178 -1.48 -3.06 -3.51
N PHE A 179 -2.42 -3.51 -4.34
CA PHE A 179 -3.86 -3.31 -4.17
C PHE A 179 -4.57 -4.58 -3.70
N LEU A 180 -3.83 -5.57 -3.16
CA LEU A 180 -4.35 -6.85 -2.72
C LEU A 180 -5.03 -7.64 -3.85
N GLN A 181 -4.54 -7.49 -5.09
CA GLN A 181 -5.09 -8.14 -6.28
C GLN A 181 -4.07 -9.06 -6.94
N ASN A 182 -4.34 -10.35 -6.86
CA ASN A 182 -3.57 -11.39 -7.54
C ASN A 182 -3.99 -11.50 -9.03
N SER A 183 -3.55 -10.58 -9.89
CA SER A 183 -3.92 -10.56 -11.32
C SER A 183 -2.88 -9.90 -12.22
N TYR A 184 -2.37 -10.64 -13.22
CA TYR A 184 -1.40 -10.13 -14.20
C TYR A 184 -1.92 -8.93 -14.98
N ILE A 185 -3.20 -8.93 -15.36
CA ILE A 185 -3.80 -7.84 -16.13
C ILE A 185 -3.83 -6.58 -15.27
N CYS A 186 -4.24 -6.70 -14.01
CA CYS A 186 -4.21 -5.59 -13.05
C CYS A 186 -2.79 -5.05 -12.87
N SER A 187 -1.83 -5.94 -12.66
CA SER A 187 -0.41 -5.60 -12.53
C SER A 187 0.15 -4.86 -13.73
N PHE A 188 -0.20 -5.28 -14.95
CA PHE A 188 0.20 -4.59 -16.17
C PHE A 188 -0.28 -3.13 -16.19
N PHE A 189 -1.54 -2.89 -15.83
CA PHE A 189 -2.08 -1.53 -15.74
C PHE A 189 -1.43 -0.70 -14.62
N ILE A 190 -1.12 -1.31 -13.48
CA ILE A 190 -0.41 -0.67 -12.38
C ILE A 190 1.03 -0.29 -12.80
N LEU A 191 1.75 -1.19 -13.47
CA LEU A 191 3.07 -0.90 -14.02
C LEU A 191 3.03 0.22 -15.07
N ALA A 192 2.04 0.21 -15.96
CA ALA A 192 1.82 1.29 -16.93
C ALA A 192 1.54 2.63 -16.24
N ALA A 193 0.76 2.61 -15.14
CA ALA A 193 0.48 3.79 -14.33
C ALA A 193 1.75 4.35 -13.67
N ILE A 194 2.63 3.48 -13.17
CA ILE A 194 3.95 3.85 -12.63
C ILE A 194 4.83 4.43 -13.74
N ALA A 195 4.88 3.79 -14.92
CA ALA A 195 5.67 4.25 -16.06
C ALA A 195 5.29 5.67 -16.52
N ILE A 196 3.99 5.95 -16.64
CA ILE A 196 3.49 7.27 -17.04
C ILE A 196 3.72 8.33 -15.95
N SER A 197 3.81 7.93 -14.67
CA SER A 197 4.10 8.87 -13.59
C SER A 197 5.52 9.45 -13.66
N GLY A 198 6.47 8.72 -14.25
CA GLY A 198 7.83 9.17 -14.49
C GLY A 198 8.88 8.07 -14.32
N TRP A 199 9.97 8.18 -15.08
CA TRP A 199 11.06 7.19 -15.15
C TRP A 199 11.64 6.82 -13.78
N ARG A 200 11.70 7.79 -12.85
CA ARG A 200 12.25 7.57 -11.52
C ARG A 200 11.43 6.58 -10.69
N ASN A 201 10.10 6.70 -10.72
CA ASN A 201 9.22 5.75 -10.04
C ASN A 201 9.35 4.35 -10.65
N THR A 202 9.48 4.26 -11.98
CA THR A 202 9.71 2.99 -12.68
C THR A 202 11.01 2.32 -12.25
N ILE A 203 12.13 3.05 -12.26
CA ILE A 203 13.42 2.48 -11.85
C ILE A 203 13.38 2.04 -10.39
N MET A 204 12.78 2.83 -9.50
CA MET A 204 12.67 2.46 -8.09
C MET A 204 11.78 1.23 -7.88
N ALA A 205 10.65 1.14 -8.59
CA ALA A 205 9.79 -0.04 -8.53
C ALA A 205 10.51 -1.29 -9.03
N SER A 206 11.19 -1.21 -10.18
CA SER A 206 11.99 -2.32 -10.72
C SER A 206 13.13 -2.72 -9.79
N ALA A 207 13.83 -1.75 -9.19
CA ALA A 207 14.87 -2.01 -8.20
C ALA A 207 14.32 -2.70 -6.95
N GLY A 208 13.09 -2.39 -6.53
CA GLY A 208 12.43 -3.07 -5.42
C GLY A 208 12.23 -4.56 -5.65
N ILE A 209 11.81 -4.95 -6.85
CA ILE A 209 11.66 -6.36 -7.23
C ILE A 209 13.03 -7.07 -7.27
N VAL A 210 14.04 -6.41 -7.86
CA VAL A 210 15.39 -7.00 -7.91
C VAL A 210 15.96 -7.21 -6.50
N ILE A 211 15.75 -6.24 -5.59
CA ILE A 211 16.19 -6.35 -4.20
C ILE A 211 15.42 -7.44 -3.46
N SER A 212 14.09 -7.53 -3.62
CA SER A 212 13.31 -8.58 -2.96
C SER A 212 13.74 -9.97 -3.39
N ILE A 213 13.87 -10.20 -4.70
CA ILE A 213 14.37 -11.46 -5.26
C ILE A 213 15.76 -11.77 -4.69
N ALA A 214 16.71 -10.85 -4.79
CA ALA A 214 18.08 -11.07 -4.34
C ALA A 214 18.16 -11.40 -2.84
N VAL A 215 17.46 -10.64 -1.99
CA VAL A 215 17.48 -10.85 -0.53
C VAL A 215 16.81 -12.17 -0.16
N VAL A 216 15.68 -12.52 -0.78
CA VAL A 216 15.01 -13.80 -0.54
C VAL A 216 15.94 -14.98 -0.86
N TYR A 217 16.62 -14.95 -2.01
CA TYR A 217 17.56 -16.01 -2.38
C TYR A 217 18.82 -16.05 -1.49
N ILE A 218 19.42 -14.90 -1.18
CA ILE A 218 20.65 -14.82 -0.38
C ILE A 218 20.39 -15.26 1.07
N CYS A 219 19.25 -14.87 1.64
CA CYS A 219 18.91 -15.16 3.03
C CYS A 219 18.14 -16.48 3.22
N GLY A 220 17.74 -17.14 2.13
CA GLY A 220 16.98 -18.40 2.19
C GLY A 220 15.56 -18.23 2.74
N LEU A 221 14.88 -17.13 2.37
CA LEU A 221 13.49 -16.89 2.76
C LEU A 221 12.52 -17.74 1.93
N ASN A 222 11.24 -17.76 2.31
CA ASN A 222 10.23 -18.61 1.69
C ASN A 222 10.00 -18.24 0.22
N LEU A 223 10.27 -19.16 -0.71
CA LEU A 223 10.12 -18.91 -2.15
C LEU A 223 8.66 -18.83 -2.61
N HIS A 224 7.73 -19.48 -1.90
CA HIS A 224 6.30 -19.40 -2.18
C HIS A 224 5.76 -17.99 -1.86
N ASP A 225 6.16 -17.42 -0.72
CA ASP A 225 5.79 -16.05 -0.36
C ASP A 225 6.35 -15.01 -1.35
N LEU A 226 7.50 -15.30 -1.98
CA LEU A 226 8.05 -14.50 -3.08
C LEU A 226 7.20 -14.60 -4.35
N GLU A 227 6.81 -15.81 -4.75
CA GLU A 227 5.94 -16.05 -5.92
C GLU A 227 4.53 -15.47 -5.75
N MET A 228 4.04 -15.41 -4.51
CA MET A 228 2.80 -14.73 -4.14
C MET A 228 2.97 -13.22 -4.00
N GLY A 229 4.17 -12.69 -4.20
CA GLY A 229 4.48 -11.26 -4.21
C GLY A 229 4.59 -10.61 -2.83
N PHE A 230 4.49 -11.38 -1.73
CA PHE A 230 4.38 -10.85 -0.37
C PHE A 230 5.60 -10.08 0.13
N TYR A 231 6.79 -10.38 -0.40
CA TYR A 231 7.99 -9.58 -0.14
C TYR A 231 8.11 -8.34 -1.04
N SER A 232 7.77 -8.50 -2.32
CA SER A 232 8.07 -7.50 -3.33
C SER A 232 7.17 -6.28 -3.27
N TYR A 233 5.86 -6.42 -3.03
CA TYR A 233 4.96 -5.25 -3.05
C TYR A 233 5.34 -4.22 -1.97
N ASN A 234 5.72 -4.69 -0.78
CA ASN A 234 6.22 -3.84 0.31
C ASN A 234 7.53 -3.15 -0.11
N THR A 235 8.46 -3.92 -0.71
CA THR A 235 9.76 -3.41 -1.16
C THR A 235 9.61 -2.38 -2.29
N ILE A 236 8.70 -2.60 -3.25
CA ILE A 236 8.36 -1.65 -4.32
C ILE A 236 7.91 -0.31 -3.72
N LEU A 237 6.98 -0.33 -2.76
CA LEU A 237 6.51 0.88 -2.08
C LEU A 237 7.64 1.59 -1.33
N THR A 238 8.50 0.85 -0.62
CA THR A 238 9.65 1.44 0.09
C THR A 238 10.60 2.13 -0.89
N MET A 239 10.91 1.47 -2.02
CA MET A 239 11.82 2.03 -3.02
C MET A 239 11.23 3.27 -3.69
N ILE A 240 9.93 3.27 -4.02
CA ILE A 240 9.26 4.47 -4.55
C ILE A 240 9.26 5.60 -3.51
N ALA A 241 8.97 5.29 -2.24
CA ALA A 241 8.94 6.28 -1.17
C ALA A 241 10.31 6.93 -0.93
N MET A 242 11.34 6.13 -0.68
CA MET A 242 12.68 6.60 -0.33
C MET A 242 13.46 7.11 -1.54
N GLY A 243 13.26 6.45 -2.68
CA GLY A 243 14.02 6.69 -3.91
C GLY A 243 13.41 7.74 -4.83
N SER A 244 12.13 8.09 -4.64
CA SER A 244 11.41 9.06 -5.47
C SER A 244 10.61 10.08 -4.66
N ALA A 245 9.54 9.66 -3.98
CA ALA A 245 8.54 10.57 -3.41
C ALA A 245 9.10 11.46 -2.28
N PHE A 246 9.95 10.91 -1.42
CA PHE A 246 10.52 11.60 -0.25
C PHE A 246 12.05 11.67 -0.30
N HIS A 247 12.65 11.44 -1.47
CA HIS A 247 14.09 11.38 -1.59
C HIS A 247 14.77 12.69 -1.20
N LYS A 248 15.80 12.60 -0.36
CA LYS A 248 16.66 13.72 0.02
C LYS A 248 18.02 13.59 -0.64
N ASN A 249 18.57 14.72 -1.10
CA ASN A 249 19.86 14.77 -1.76
C ASN A 249 21.02 14.89 -0.74
N ILE A 250 21.20 13.83 0.04
CA ILE A 250 22.33 13.70 0.98
C ILE A 250 23.43 12.81 0.40
N ARG A 251 24.64 12.90 0.95
CA ARG A 251 25.76 12.02 0.53
C ARG A 251 25.39 10.56 0.77
N GLY A 252 25.51 9.75 -0.28
CA GLY A 252 25.15 8.33 -0.23
C GLY A 252 23.65 8.06 -0.14
N SER A 253 22.76 8.99 -0.55
CA SER A 253 21.30 8.84 -0.44
C SER A 253 20.78 7.50 -0.98
N TYR A 254 21.27 7.04 -2.13
CA TYR A 254 20.86 5.77 -2.73
C TYR A 254 21.32 4.53 -1.96
N ILE A 255 22.35 4.63 -1.11
CA ILE A 255 22.73 3.55 -0.19
C ILE A 255 21.63 3.39 0.85
N TYR A 256 21.13 4.48 1.43
CA TYR A 256 19.98 4.44 2.34
C TYR A 256 18.73 3.89 1.68
N VAL A 257 18.47 4.24 0.41
CA VAL A 257 17.35 3.70 -0.37
C VAL A 257 17.48 2.17 -0.52
N ALA A 258 18.66 1.67 -0.93
CA ALA A 258 18.90 0.24 -1.09
C ALA A 258 18.80 -0.52 0.24
N LEU A 259 19.37 0.03 1.32
CA LEU A 259 19.26 -0.54 2.67
C LEU A 259 17.82 -0.56 3.18
N ALA A 260 17.01 0.45 2.85
CA ALA A 260 15.59 0.46 3.16
C ALA A 260 14.85 -0.66 2.40
N GLY A 261 15.15 -0.87 1.12
CA GLY A 261 14.62 -2.00 0.36
C GLY A 261 14.97 -3.35 1.01
N ILE A 262 16.25 -3.56 1.34
CA ILE A 262 16.73 -4.79 1.99
C ILE A 262 16.05 -5.02 3.33
N LEU A 263 16.01 -3.99 4.19
CA LEU A 263 15.37 -4.10 5.50
C LEU A 263 13.88 -4.40 5.36
N THR A 264 13.19 -3.84 4.35
CA THR A 264 11.78 -4.13 4.13
C THR A 264 11.53 -5.62 3.92
N VAL A 265 12.33 -6.27 3.08
CA VAL A 265 12.24 -7.72 2.81
C VAL A 265 12.48 -8.53 4.09
N LEU A 266 13.52 -8.18 4.84
CA LEU A 266 13.89 -8.88 6.09
C LEU A 266 12.87 -8.66 7.21
N LEU A 267 12.19 -7.51 7.21
CA LEU A 267 11.20 -7.16 8.22
C LEU A 267 9.83 -7.78 7.93
N THR A 268 9.52 -8.11 6.66
CA THR A 268 8.27 -8.77 6.27
C THR A 268 7.95 -10.03 7.10
N PRO A 269 8.81 -11.07 7.16
CA PRO A 269 8.49 -12.28 7.91
C PRO A 269 8.44 -12.01 9.42
N VAL A 270 9.25 -11.07 9.92
CA VAL A 270 9.22 -10.67 11.35
C VAL A 270 7.86 -10.10 11.72
N ILE A 271 7.32 -9.20 10.90
CA ILE A 271 6.01 -8.61 11.15
C ILE A 271 4.89 -9.66 11.05
N VAL A 272 4.96 -10.56 10.08
CA VAL A 272 3.99 -11.68 9.96
C VAL A 272 3.98 -12.51 11.24
N ILE A 273 5.15 -12.94 11.73
CA ILE A 273 5.28 -13.75 12.96
C ILE A 273 4.75 -12.99 14.18
N VAL A 274 5.04 -11.70 14.30
CA VAL A 274 4.57 -10.88 15.44
C VAL A 274 3.03 -10.73 15.43
N LEU A 275 2.41 -10.71 14.26
CA LEU A 275 0.97 -10.50 14.11
C LEU A 275 0.14 -11.80 14.11
N GLU A 276 0.79 -12.94 13.88
CA GLU A 276 0.15 -14.27 13.87
C GLU A 276 -0.70 -14.55 15.12
N PRO A 277 -0.27 -14.27 16.38
CA PRO A 277 -1.09 -14.52 17.56
C PRO A 277 -2.41 -13.73 17.60
N PHE A 278 -2.50 -12.66 16.81
CA PHE A 278 -3.68 -11.81 16.70
C PHE A 278 -4.54 -12.14 15.47
N GLY A 279 -4.11 -13.08 14.62
CA GLY A 279 -4.76 -13.40 13.35
C GLY A 279 -4.73 -12.23 12.36
N LEU A 280 -3.72 -11.37 12.44
CA LEU A 280 -3.64 -10.15 11.61
C LEU A 280 -2.66 -10.31 10.45
N PRO A 281 -3.04 -9.89 9.22
CA PRO A 281 -2.11 -9.83 8.10
C PRO A 281 -1.12 -8.67 8.28
N ALA A 282 0.11 -8.84 7.79
CA ALA A 282 1.13 -7.80 7.79
C ALA A 282 0.75 -6.57 6.94
N LEU A 283 -0.02 -6.77 5.86
CA LEU A 283 -0.38 -5.73 4.91
C LEU A 283 0.88 -4.95 4.47
N THR A 284 0.75 -3.63 4.31
CA THR A 284 1.89 -2.76 3.98
C THR A 284 2.70 -2.31 5.21
N MET A 285 2.60 -2.99 6.36
CA MET A 285 3.31 -2.58 7.58
C MET A 285 4.85 -2.65 7.46
N PRO A 286 5.45 -3.66 6.79
CA PRO A 286 6.90 -3.68 6.54
C PRO A 286 7.38 -2.44 5.79
N PHE A 287 6.64 -2.01 4.76
CA PHE A 287 6.87 -0.77 4.04
C PHE A 287 6.83 0.46 4.96
N VAL A 288 5.75 0.61 5.74
CA VAL A 288 5.53 1.77 6.61
C VAL A 288 6.64 1.89 7.67
N ALA A 289 6.91 0.79 8.38
CA ALA A 289 7.91 0.76 9.46
C ALA A 289 9.31 1.11 8.94
N THR A 290 9.70 0.51 7.80
CA THR A 290 11.00 0.73 7.20
C THR A 290 11.13 2.16 6.67
N THR A 291 10.10 2.67 5.99
CA THR A 291 10.12 4.04 5.46
C THR A 291 10.18 5.08 6.57
N TRP A 292 9.43 4.92 7.67
CA TRP A 292 9.54 5.83 8.82
C TRP A 292 10.94 5.83 9.43
N LEU A 293 11.52 4.64 9.67
CA LEU A 293 12.87 4.53 10.21
C LEU A 293 13.89 5.28 9.35
N PHE A 294 13.90 5.01 8.04
CA PHE A 294 14.87 5.63 7.15
C PHE A 294 14.62 7.11 6.89
N LEU A 295 13.36 7.58 6.89
CA LEU A 295 13.07 9.00 6.83
C LEU A 295 13.56 9.74 8.08
N ILE A 296 13.43 9.15 9.28
CA ILE A 296 14.01 9.74 10.50
C ILE A 296 15.52 9.87 10.33
N ILE A 297 16.21 8.79 9.94
CA ILE A 297 17.67 8.79 9.77
C ILE A 297 18.11 9.85 8.74
N VAL A 298 17.50 9.84 7.55
CA VAL A 298 17.87 10.74 6.46
C VAL A 298 17.56 12.20 6.81
N ASN A 299 16.43 12.48 7.48
CA ASN A 299 16.10 13.83 7.94
C ASN A 299 17.10 14.33 8.98
N SER A 300 17.57 13.48 9.89
CA SER A 300 18.59 13.86 10.88
C SER A 300 19.95 14.12 10.23
N VAL A 301 20.36 13.29 9.26
CA VAL A 301 21.60 13.49 8.49
C VAL A 301 21.53 14.78 7.65
N GLU A 302 20.39 15.09 7.04
CA GLU A 302 20.18 16.32 6.27
C GLU A 302 20.32 17.59 7.15
N LYS A 303 19.88 17.52 8.40
CA LYS A 303 19.99 18.63 9.37
C LYS A 303 21.39 18.78 9.96
N GLY A 304 22.23 17.77 9.87
CA GLY A 304 23.51 17.73 10.58
C GLY A 304 23.36 17.56 12.10
N ASP A 305 22.27 16.90 12.54
CA ASP A 305 22.06 16.55 13.95
C ASP A 305 23.06 15.47 14.43
N TYR A 306 23.89 14.94 13.52
CA TYR A 306 25.00 14.00 13.73
C TYR A 306 26.20 14.35 12.85
#